data_AF-A0A1B0CKM1-F1
#
_entry.id   AF-A0A1B0CKM1-F1
#
_cell.length_a   1.000
_cell.length_b   1.000
_cell.length_c   1.000
_cell.angle_alpha   90.00
_cell.angle_beta   90.00
_cell.angle_gamma   90.00
#
_symmetry.space_group_name_H-M   'P 1'
#
loop_
_entity.id
_entity.type
_entity.pdbx_description
1 polymer ?
#
loop_
_entity_poly.entity_id
_entity_poly.type
_entity_poly.pdbx_seq_one_letter_code
_entity_poly.pdbx_strand_id
1 'polypeptide(L)'
;TFISCLSFPVDLFVWPFQAFFFQRIPQEIIENSQGMESAVSVSKGCFVYKNGSMGPKGNKRKKKGRSSENQGSILPQSILNSGWFTSYRKFWEKINSRIEEILEQNYSNAMENVLGCIEKSKSSIYSTLFPVIVLQTGINQPDHLSMFEHLAEKISQQEHLYSVVLTSTEATNVKGAIETLAGGFIRQLRDEDVEIRKQNCTMRSLCGAFAGHSNTSTVLAVVIPDFEVFCKETLRELVTILASYRPRLPLVIVFGVATSISALEQLLPLKFTTRAKFHVFQTQSSVSVLNEIIEQVILEEKIHLSGRVMQFLVEKFLFYDFSVSGFIQGLKFCLLEHFSHHEELSMLALGASPATSPQNHEDCENVRRLMSVRRYIEDLADSQEVISLLTNDNHLKTKIANFWIPEIEDFFLFFHAALRFLHELVRDLPKAPLGKQLREVYCFCSANSIVASEEFAECKQILGLMAREAFTEKIDAAASKVVAFLEKKQKNHSNRESLQKIQMAMKSLQEGARKTSGKPVEEHPAIDRVANRFELKKMLLEKAKQQNRASGQAEGIAECLKELEEEVLAQWLVPFARGPPLIELFVHMDASSTRRHLMGSPRGALHQALTNPHHYLQG
;
A
#
# COMPACT_ATOMS: atom_id res chain seq x y z
N THR A 1 -3.61 50.49 5.60
CA THR A 1 -4.44 49.36 6.00
C THR A 1 -4.50 48.41 4.81
N PHE A 2 -3.76 47.32 4.94
CA PHE A 2 -3.25 46.47 3.86
C PHE A 2 -4.33 45.57 3.23
N ILE A 3 -4.55 45.73 1.92
CA ILE A 3 -4.97 44.68 0.99
C ILE A 3 -4.06 44.84 -0.23
N SER A 4 -3.15 43.88 -0.45
CA SER A 4 -2.45 43.75 -1.72
C SER A 4 -1.74 42.40 -1.83
N CYS A 5 -1.91 41.76 -3.00
CA CYS A 5 -1.01 40.82 -3.65
C CYS A 5 -0.97 39.36 -3.16
N LEU A 6 -1.85 38.53 -3.73
CA LEU A 6 -1.54 37.15 -4.14
C LEU A 6 -2.20 36.90 -5.50
N SER A 7 -1.52 37.35 -6.55
CA SER A 7 -1.84 37.02 -7.94
C SER A 7 -1.08 35.76 -8.31
N PHE A 8 -1.77 34.62 -8.38
CA PHE A 8 -1.24 33.41 -9.03
C PHE A 8 -1.55 33.47 -10.53
N PRO A 9 -0.58 33.19 -11.42
CA PRO A 9 -0.92 32.96 -12.82
C PRO A 9 -1.59 31.59 -12.93
N VAL A 10 -2.90 31.62 -13.15
CA VAL A 10 -3.65 30.50 -13.72
C VAL A 10 -3.46 30.61 -15.21
N ASP A 11 -2.61 29.78 -15.82
CA ASP A 11 -2.65 29.56 -17.26
C ASP A 11 -2.12 28.17 -17.64
N LEU A 12 -2.96 27.50 -18.43
CA LEU A 12 -2.68 26.50 -19.46
C LEU A 12 -1.65 25.38 -19.14
N PHE A 13 -2.14 24.29 -18.54
CA PHE A 13 -1.67 22.95 -18.90
C PHE A 13 -2.86 22.16 -19.46
N VAL A 14 -3.12 22.40 -20.75
CA VAL A 14 -4.00 21.57 -21.57
C VAL A 14 -3.31 20.22 -21.75
N TRP A 15 -3.93 19.16 -21.22
CA TRP A 15 -3.50 17.78 -21.35
C TRP A 15 -3.49 17.34 -22.84
N PRO A 16 -2.45 16.61 -23.31
CA PRO A 16 -2.54 15.89 -24.59
C PRO A 16 -3.21 14.51 -24.47
N PHE A 17 -3.48 14.02 -23.25
CA PHE A 17 -3.92 12.63 -23.05
C PHE A 17 -5.42 12.35 -23.33
N GLN A 18 -6.25 13.39 -23.50
CA GLN A 18 -7.68 13.20 -23.83
C GLN A 18 -7.99 13.18 -25.34
N ALA A 19 -7.03 13.44 -26.23
CA ALA A 19 -7.29 13.59 -27.66
C ALA A 19 -6.92 12.40 -28.56
N PHE A 20 -6.27 11.34 -28.05
CA PHE A 20 -5.72 10.28 -28.92
C PHE A 20 -6.56 8.99 -29.03
N PHE A 21 -7.78 8.98 -28.50
CA PHE A 21 -8.75 7.88 -28.68
C PHE A 21 -9.88 8.26 -29.66
N PHE A 22 -9.55 8.88 -30.78
CA PHE A 22 -10.40 8.82 -31.97
C PHE A 22 -9.62 8.13 -33.08
N GLN A 23 -9.84 6.82 -33.18
CA GLN A 23 -9.44 6.04 -34.34
C GLN A 23 -10.09 6.72 -35.56
N ARG A 24 -9.27 7.35 -36.42
CA ARG A 24 -9.70 7.99 -37.68
C ARG A 24 -10.65 7.03 -38.41
N ILE A 25 -11.94 7.36 -38.38
CA ILE A 25 -12.95 6.74 -39.24
C ILE A 25 -12.58 7.12 -40.68
N PRO A 26 -12.48 6.17 -41.63
CA PRO A 26 -12.20 6.51 -43.01
C PRO A 26 -13.30 7.43 -43.57
N GLN A 27 -12.89 8.55 -44.15
CA GLN A 27 -13.72 9.66 -44.65
C GLN A 27 -14.64 9.32 -45.85
N GLU A 28 -14.84 8.06 -46.21
CA GLU A 28 -15.56 7.67 -47.44
C GLU A 28 -17.08 7.42 -47.25
N ILE A 29 -17.69 7.86 -46.15
CA ILE A 29 -19.15 7.73 -45.93
C ILE A 29 -19.77 9.05 -45.45
N ILE A 30 -19.33 10.16 -46.02
CA ILE A 30 -19.94 11.48 -45.77
C ILE A 30 -20.33 12.09 -47.11
N GLU A 31 -21.30 11.49 -47.78
CA GLU A 31 -22.13 12.20 -48.74
C GLU A 31 -23.48 11.49 -48.79
N ASN A 32 -24.54 12.24 -48.46
CA ASN A 32 -25.96 11.87 -48.45
C ASN A 32 -26.54 11.32 -47.13
N SER A 33 -26.60 12.16 -46.10
CA SER A 33 -27.87 12.39 -45.38
C SER A 33 -27.77 13.64 -44.51
N GLN A 34 -28.74 14.54 -44.67
CA GLN A 34 -28.95 15.65 -43.76
C GLN A 34 -29.38 15.10 -42.39
N GLY A 35 -28.58 15.38 -41.35
CA GLY A 35 -29.07 15.55 -39.98
C GLY A 35 -29.48 14.31 -39.18
N MET A 36 -28.60 13.33 -38.98
CA MET A 36 -28.51 12.50 -37.76
C MET A 36 -27.25 11.64 -37.84
N GLU A 37 -26.50 11.53 -36.74
CA GLU A 37 -25.23 10.78 -36.71
C GLU A 37 -25.44 9.32 -37.13
N SER A 38 -24.72 8.87 -38.16
CA SER A 38 -24.82 7.52 -38.74
C SER A 38 -24.44 6.38 -37.77
N ALA A 39 -23.87 6.72 -36.60
CA ALA A 39 -23.55 5.80 -35.51
C ALA A 39 -24.77 5.44 -34.63
N VAL A 40 -25.90 6.13 -34.76
CA VAL A 40 -27.10 5.90 -33.95
C VAL A 40 -28.13 5.12 -34.77
N SER A 41 -28.56 3.96 -34.27
CA SER A 41 -29.62 3.15 -34.90
C SER A 41 -30.87 3.13 -34.04
N VAL A 42 -32.02 3.31 -34.68
CA VAL A 42 -33.35 3.21 -34.04
C VAL A 42 -33.72 1.75 -33.71
N SER A 43 -33.07 0.76 -34.32
CA SER A 43 -33.44 -0.66 -34.21
C SER A 43 -32.38 -1.57 -33.58
N LYS A 44 -31.14 -1.10 -33.43
CA LYS A 44 -30.02 -1.92 -32.93
C LYS A 44 -29.39 -1.29 -31.69
N GLY A 45 -29.19 -2.10 -30.65
CA GLY A 45 -28.53 -1.68 -29.40
C GLY A 45 -27.03 -2.01 -29.30
N CYS A 46 -26.49 -2.85 -30.18
CA CYS A 46 -25.08 -3.26 -30.17
C CYS A 46 -24.48 -3.20 -31.57
N PHE A 47 -23.29 -2.59 -31.69
CA PHE A 47 -22.54 -2.50 -32.95
C PHE A 47 -21.18 -3.18 -32.77
N VAL A 48 -20.90 -4.19 -33.61
CA VAL A 48 -19.65 -4.96 -33.52
C VAL A 48 -18.71 -4.54 -34.65
N TYR A 49 -17.60 -3.91 -34.28
CA TYR A 49 -16.52 -3.53 -35.20
C TYR A 49 -15.40 -4.58 -35.14
N LYS A 50 -15.47 -5.58 -36.02
CA LYS A 50 -14.45 -6.64 -36.08
C LYS A 50 -13.22 -6.15 -36.84
N ASN A 51 -12.36 -5.42 -36.15
CA ASN A 51 -11.06 -4.98 -36.68
C ASN A 51 -10.03 -6.13 -36.66
N GLY A 52 -10.31 -7.20 -37.42
CA GLY A 52 -9.36 -8.31 -37.65
C GLY A 52 -9.48 -9.53 -36.71
N SER A 53 -10.43 -9.54 -35.76
CA SER A 53 -10.61 -10.65 -34.81
C SER A 53 -11.27 -11.92 -35.39
N MET A 54 -11.79 -11.86 -36.62
CA MET A 54 -12.31 -13.03 -37.35
C MET A 54 -11.91 -12.90 -38.81
N GLY A 55 -10.87 -13.61 -39.24
CA GLY A 55 -10.61 -13.80 -40.67
C GLY A 55 -11.80 -14.52 -41.32
N PRO A 56 -12.34 -14.06 -42.46
CA PRO A 56 -13.34 -14.84 -43.17
C PRO A 56 -12.70 -16.17 -43.61
N LYS A 57 -13.31 -17.29 -43.22
CA LYS A 57 -13.07 -18.60 -43.83
C LYS A 57 -13.56 -18.52 -45.29
N GLY A 58 -12.75 -17.96 -46.17
CA GLY A 58 -13.07 -17.81 -47.59
C GLY A 58 -12.34 -16.63 -48.20
N ASN A 59 -11.40 -16.93 -49.10
CA ASN A 59 -10.63 -16.02 -49.96
C ASN A 59 -9.49 -15.22 -49.31
N LYS A 60 -8.30 -15.84 -49.35
CA LYS A 60 -6.98 -15.18 -49.29
C LYS A 60 -6.87 -14.13 -50.40
N ARG A 61 -7.20 -12.86 -50.11
CA ARG A 61 -6.64 -11.72 -50.85
C ARG A 61 -5.28 -11.38 -50.26
N LYS A 62 -4.24 -11.48 -51.10
CA LYS A 62 -2.82 -11.22 -50.79
C LYS A 62 -2.66 -9.84 -50.13
N LYS A 63 -2.34 -9.79 -48.84
CA LYS A 63 -1.74 -8.62 -48.20
C LYS A 63 -0.27 -8.54 -48.61
N LYS A 64 0.05 -7.62 -49.53
CA LYS A 64 1.43 -7.18 -49.79
C LYS A 64 1.88 -6.32 -48.60
N GLY A 65 2.99 -6.72 -47.98
CA GLY A 65 3.98 -5.87 -47.32
C GLY A 65 3.46 -4.83 -46.31
N ARG A 66 3.07 -5.28 -45.11
CA ARG A 66 3.31 -4.51 -43.89
C ARG A 66 3.73 -5.51 -42.82
N SER A 67 4.96 -5.34 -42.35
CA SER A 67 5.67 -6.17 -41.38
C SER A 67 4.76 -6.52 -40.19
N SER A 68 4.74 -7.81 -39.91
CA SER A 68 4.18 -8.41 -38.70
C SER A 68 5.11 -8.11 -37.53
N GLU A 69 5.08 -6.90 -37.00
CA GLU A 69 5.72 -6.57 -35.73
C GLU A 69 4.65 -6.20 -34.70
N ASN A 70 4.48 -7.09 -33.72
CA ASN A 70 3.87 -6.88 -32.40
C ASN A 70 2.40 -6.43 -32.32
N GLN A 71 1.46 -7.33 -32.63
CA GLN A 71 0.03 -7.21 -32.26
C GLN A 71 -0.27 -7.63 -30.80
N GLY A 72 0.61 -7.29 -29.84
CA GLY A 72 0.46 -7.72 -28.44
C GLY A 72 0.15 -6.62 -27.42
N SER A 73 0.26 -5.34 -27.78
CA SER A 73 0.10 -4.22 -26.84
C SER A 73 -0.94 -3.22 -27.30
N ILE A 74 -1.75 -2.73 -26.35
CA ILE A 74 -2.76 -1.68 -26.55
C ILE A 74 -2.08 -0.34 -26.89
N LEU A 75 -0.89 -0.12 -26.36
CA LEU A 75 -0.17 1.14 -26.52
C LEU A 75 0.68 1.16 -27.79
N PRO A 76 0.80 2.31 -28.48
CA PRO A 76 1.75 2.50 -29.57
C PRO A 76 3.18 2.16 -29.16
N GLN A 77 3.97 1.61 -30.09
CA GLN A 77 5.38 1.29 -29.85
C GLN A 77 6.22 2.52 -29.46
N SER A 78 5.80 3.73 -29.85
CA SER A 78 6.44 4.98 -29.42
C SER A 78 6.37 5.19 -27.90
N ILE A 79 5.23 4.89 -27.27
CA ILE A 79 5.06 5.01 -25.82
C ILE A 79 5.76 3.86 -25.11
N LEU A 80 5.67 2.64 -25.64
CA LEU A 80 6.32 1.48 -25.04
C LEU A 80 7.85 1.62 -24.99
N ASN A 81 8.43 2.22 -26.03
CA ASN A 81 9.87 2.46 -26.12
C ASN A 81 10.29 3.80 -25.49
N SER A 82 9.36 4.56 -24.92
CA SER A 82 9.71 5.79 -24.20
C SER A 82 10.55 5.46 -22.95
N GLY A 83 11.50 6.34 -22.63
CA GLY A 83 12.42 6.17 -21.51
C GLY A 83 11.68 6.11 -20.17
N TRP A 84 10.69 6.99 -19.98
CA TRP A 84 9.87 7.01 -18.77
C TRP A 84 9.03 5.77 -18.59
N PHE A 85 8.36 5.28 -19.64
CA PHE A 85 7.46 4.12 -19.51
C PHE A 85 8.26 2.86 -19.20
N THR A 86 9.45 2.72 -19.80
CA THR A 86 10.37 1.63 -19.50
C THR A 86 10.83 1.68 -18.03
N SER A 87 11.17 2.87 -17.54
CA SER A 87 11.57 3.09 -16.15
C SER A 87 10.45 2.85 -15.15
N TYR A 88 9.26 3.39 -15.43
CA TYR A 88 8.05 3.14 -14.68
C TYR A 88 7.74 1.64 -14.61
N ARG A 89 7.79 0.94 -15.74
CA ARG A 89 7.50 -0.50 -15.80
C ARG A 89 8.48 -1.30 -14.94
N LYS A 90 9.79 -1.05 -15.08
CA LYS A 90 10.82 -1.72 -14.26
C LYS A 90 10.64 -1.43 -12.77
N PHE A 91 10.33 -0.18 -12.43
CA PHE A 91 10.11 0.24 -11.04
C PHE A 91 8.84 -0.39 -10.45
N TRP A 92 7.74 -0.39 -11.23
CA TRP A 92 6.48 -1.01 -10.84
C TRP A 92 6.61 -2.52 -10.68
N GLU A 93 7.27 -3.22 -11.61
CA GLU A 93 7.52 -4.66 -11.51
C GLU A 93 8.29 -4.99 -10.23
N LYS A 94 9.34 -4.24 -9.91
CA LYS A 94 10.09 -4.39 -8.65
C LYS A 94 9.21 -4.20 -7.41
N ILE A 95 8.42 -3.12 -7.37
CA ILE A 95 7.51 -2.84 -6.25
C ILE A 95 6.45 -3.93 -6.12
N ASN A 96 5.83 -4.31 -7.25
CA ASN A 96 4.75 -5.27 -7.28
C ASN A 96 5.23 -6.67 -6.84
N SER A 97 6.39 -7.12 -7.31
CA SER A 97 6.98 -8.39 -6.84
C SER A 97 7.23 -8.38 -5.34
N ARG A 98 7.75 -7.27 -4.79
CA ARG A 98 7.96 -7.16 -3.33
C ARG A 98 6.65 -7.14 -2.54
N ILE A 99 5.60 -6.53 -3.08
CA ILE A 99 4.26 -6.55 -2.48
C ILE A 99 3.69 -7.98 -2.52
N GLU A 100 3.81 -8.67 -3.65
CA GLU A 100 3.36 -10.06 -3.82
C GLU A 100 4.09 -10.99 -2.83
N GLU A 101 5.40 -10.84 -2.65
CA GLU A 101 6.18 -11.58 -1.65
C GLU A 101 5.64 -11.38 -0.22
N ILE A 102 5.31 -10.14 0.17
CA ILE A 102 4.75 -9.84 1.49
C ILE A 102 3.36 -10.47 1.64
N LEU A 103 2.51 -10.37 0.61
CA LEU A 103 1.18 -10.97 0.62
C LEU A 103 1.25 -12.50 0.74
N GLU A 104 2.14 -13.14 -0.01
CA GLU A 104 2.37 -14.58 0.06
C GLU A 104 2.87 -15.03 1.44
N GLN A 105 3.79 -14.30 2.04
CA GLN A 105 4.29 -14.56 3.41
C GLN A 105 3.19 -14.42 4.46
N ASN A 106 2.28 -13.45 4.28
CA ASN A 106 1.19 -13.22 5.23
C ASN A 106 0.13 -14.32 5.17
N TYR A 107 -0.11 -14.87 3.98
CA TYR A 107 -1.07 -15.97 3.81
C TYR A 107 -0.46 -17.36 4.04
N SER A 108 0.86 -17.55 3.90
CA SER A 108 1.51 -18.87 4.01
C SER A 108 1.22 -19.55 5.35
N ASN A 109 1.35 -18.83 6.47
CA ASN A 109 1.08 -19.36 7.80
C ASN A 109 -0.37 -19.85 7.93
N ALA A 110 -1.34 -19.09 7.42
CA ALA A 110 -2.75 -19.49 7.45
C ALA A 110 -3.01 -20.71 6.54
N MET A 111 -2.42 -20.71 5.34
CA MET A 111 -2.52 -21.81 4.38
C MET A 111 -1.92 -23.11 4.93
N GLU A 112 -0.73 -23.07 5.53
CA GLU A 112 -0.07 -24.24 6.12
C GLU A 112 -0.88 -24.83 7.27
N ASN A 113 -1.47 -23.98 8.11
CA ASN A 113 -2.37 -24.42 9.17
C ASN A 113 -3.64 -25.09 8.62
N VAL A 114 -4.21 -24.54 7.54
CA VAL A 114 -5.36 -25.14 6.85
C VAL A 114 -4.98 -26.48 6.22
N LEU A 115 -3.84 -26.57 5.52
CA LEU A 115 -3.32 -27.81 4.93
C LEU A 115 -3.09 -28.89 6.00
N GLY A 116 -2.41 -28.55 7.09
CA GLY A 116 -2.20 -29.47 8.21
C GLY A 116 -3.51 -29.93 8.86
N CYS A 117 -4.56 -29.11 8.82
CA CYS A 117 -5.89 -29.51 9.27
C CYS A 117 -6.60 -30.45 8.29
N ILE A 118 -6.47 -30.20 6.98
CA ILE A 118 -6.99 -31.09 5.92
C ILE A 118 -6.30 -32.46 6.00
N GLU A 119 -4.99 -32.51 6.25
CA GLU A 119 -4.26 -33.77 6.42
C GLU A 119 -4.70 -34.52 7.68
N LYS A 120 -4.88 -33.82 8.81
CA LYS A 120 -5.45 -34.41 10.03
C LYS A 120 -6.86 -34.94 9.82
N SER A 121 -7.59 -34.44 8.82
CA SER A 121 -8.93 -34.93 8.46
C SER A 121 -8.94 -36.36 7.89
N LYS A 122 -7.76 -36.89 7.48
CA LYS A 122 -7.56 -38.29 7.06
C LYS A 122 -7.68 -39.29 8.24
N SER A 123 -7.65 -38.82 9.49
CA SER A 123 -7.70 -39.68 10.68
C SER A 123 -9.09 -40.30 10.92
N SER A 124 -9.13 -41.47 11.56
CA SER A 124 -10.34 -42.28 11.80
C SER A 124 -11.47 -41.55 12.55
N ILE A 125 -11.14 -40.49 13.29
CA ILE A 125 -12.08 -39.62 14.02
C ILE A 125 -13.09 -38.94 13.07
N TYR A 126 -12.68 -38.64 11.83
CA TYR A 126 -13.54 -37.98 10.83
C TYR A 126 -14.36 -38.98 10.00
N SER A 127 -14.42 -40.25 10.38
CA SER A 127 -15.34 -41.22 9.76
C SER A 127 -16.82 -40.90 10.08
N THR A 128 -17.09 -40.25 11.22
CA THR A 128 -18.44 -39.94 11.71
C THR A 128 -18.79 -38.46 11.70
N LEU A 129 -17.79 -37.58 11.85
CA LEU A 129 -17.93 -36.12 11.89
C LEU A 129 -17.51 -35.47 10.56
N PHE A 130 -18.24 -34.44 10.16
CA PHE A 130 -17.95 -33.67 8.95
C PHE A 130 -16.92 -32.55 9.25
N PRO A 131 -15.70 -32.59 8.68
CA PRO A 131 -14.71 -31.54 8.89
C PRO A 131 -15.11 -30.25 8.15
N VAL A 132 -15.23 -29.16 8.90
CA VAL A 132 -15.49 -27.82 8.38
C VAL A 132 -14.36 -26.91 8.80
N ILE A 133 -13.72 -26.28 7.83
CA ILE A 133 -12.67 -25.28 8.06
C ILE A 133 -13.27 -23.92 7.77
N VAL A 134 -13.07 -22.98 8.68
CA VAL A 134 -13.58 -21.61 8.59
C VAL A 134 -12.38 -20.69 8.55
N LEU A 135 -12.19 -20.00 7.44
CA LEU A 135 -11.17 -18.98 7.28
C LEU A 135 -11.83 -17.60 7.43
N GLN A 136 -11.52 -16.92 8.53
CA GLN A 136 -11.98 -15.55 8.76
C GLN A 136 -11.09 -14.59 7.98
N THR A 137 -11.59 -14.12 6.85
CA THR A 137 -10.85 -13.27 5.89
C THR A 137 -11.13 -11.78 6.08
N GLY A 138 -12.23 -11.42 6.76
CA GLY A 138 -12.62 -10.02 6.95
C GLY A 138 -13.41 -9.43 5.78
N ILE A 139 -13.64 -8.12 5.80
CA ILE A 139 -14.59 -7.43 4.91
C ILE A 139 -14.09 -7.33 3.45
N ASN A 140 -12.78 -7.44 3.22
CA ASN A 140 -12.14 -7.28 1.91
C ASN A 140 -12.18 -8.56 1.05
N GLN A 141 -13.37 -9.12 0.85
CA GLN A 141 -13.60 -10.34 0.07
C GLN A 141 -12.87 -10.43 -1.29
N PRO A 142 -12.80 -9.38 -2.14
CA PRO A 142 -12.13 -9.50 -3.45
C PRO A 142 -10.61 -9.72 -3.34
N ASP A 143 -9.96 -9.17 -2.30
CA ASP A 143 -8.52 -9.32 -2.10
C ASP A 143 -8.15 -10.78 -1.76
N HIS A 144 -9.10 -11.55 -1.22
CA HIS A 144 -8.88 -12.94 -0.78
C HIS A 144 -9.21 -13.98 -1.85
N LEU A 145 -9.81 -13.59 -2.97
CA LEU A 145 -10.11 -14.54 -4.03
C LEU A 145 -8.83 -15.20 -4.57
N SER A 146 -7.80 -14.38 -4.82
CA SER A 146 -6.48 -14.87 -5.22
C SER A 146 -5.88 -15.79 -4.15
N MET A 147 -6.06 -15.48 -2.86
CA MET A 147 -5.61 -16.35 -1.77
C MET A 147 -6.31 -17.71 -1.81
N PHE A 148 -7.62 -17.77 -2.06
CA PHE A 148 -8.35 -19.03 -2.18
C PHE A 148 -7.97 -19.84 -3.42
N GLU A 149 -7.66 -19.18 -4.53
CA GLU A 149 -7.10 -19.81 -5.72
C GLU A 149 -5.73 -20.42 -5.43
N HIS A 150 -4.82 -19.66 -4.80
CA HIS A 150 -3.50 -20.17 -4.39
C HIS A 150 -3.62 -21.30 -3.35
N LEU A 151 -4.60 -21.22 -2.43
CA LEU A 151 -4.89 -22.29 -1.49
C LEU A 151 -5.36 -23.55 -2.23
N ALA A 152 -6.26 -23.41 -3.20
CA ALA A 152 -6.74 -24.53 -4.02
C ALA A 152 -5.60 -25.17 -4.82
N GLU A 153 -4.74 -24.37 -5.43
CA GLU A 153 -3.55 -24.86 -6.12
C GLU A 153 -2.61 -25.60 -5.17
N LYS A 154 -2.29 -25.03 -4.00
CA LYS A 154 -1.45 -25.69 -2.99
C LYS A 154 -2.05 -26.99 -2.47
N ILE A 155 -3.38 -27.05 -2.29
CA ILE A 155 -4.07 -28.29 -1.90
C ILE A 155 -3.92 -29.34 -3.01
N SER A 156 -4.12 -28.96 -4.27
CA SER A 156 -4.06 -29.87 -5.42
C SER A 156 -2.64 -30.35 -5.76
N GLN A 157 -1.60 -29.62 -5.32
CA GLN A 157 -0.20 -30.04 -5.43
C GLN A 157 0.17 -31.17 -4.45
N GLN A 158 -0.58 -31.35 -3.36
CA GLN A 158 -0.30 -32.41 -2.39
C GLN A 158 -0.83 -33.75 -2.87
N GLU A 159 -0.07 -34.82 -2.62
CA GLU A 159 -0.51 -36.17 -2.98
C GLU A 159 -1.81 -36.54 -2.25
N HIS A 160 -2.78 -37.00 -3.04
CA HIS A 160 -4.10 -37.45 -2.56
C HIS A 160 -5.00 -36.35 -1.99
N LEU A 161 -4.75 -35.06 -2.28
CA LEU A 161 -5.69 -33.98 -1.99
C LEU A 161 -6.18 -33.37 -3.31
N TYR A 162 -7.49 -33.22 -3.44
CA TYR A 162 -8.11 -32.57 -4.60
C TYR A 162 -8.97 -31.42 -4.11
N SER A 163 -8.92 -30.28 -4.79
CA SER A 163 -9.70 -29.10 -4.40
C SER A 163 -10.51 -28.52 -5.56
N VAL A 164 -11.72 -28.08 -5.25
CA VAL A 164 -12.55 -27.33 -6.19
C VAL A 164 -13.05 -26.07 -5.51
N VAL A 165 -12.81 -24.93 -6.16
CA VAL A 165 -13.37 -23.63 -5.74
C VAL A 165 -14.78 -23.50 -6.28
N LEU A 166 -15.73 -23.15 -5.42
CA LEU A 166 -17.12 -22.93 -5.76
C LEU A 166 -17.52 -21.52 -5.37
N THR A 167 -17.70 -20.66 -6.37
CA THR A 167 -18.13 -19.27 -6.19
C THR A 167 -19.65 -19.14 -6.15
N SER A 168 -20.17 -18.10 -5.50
CA SER A 168 -21.62 -17.85 -5.43
C SER A 168 -22.28 -17.63 -6.81
N THR A 169 -21.54 -17.08 -7.77
CA THR A 169 -22.03 -16.80 -9.13
C THR A 169 -22.29 -18.08 -9.93
N GLU A 170 -21.51 -19.13 -9.68
CA GLU A 170 -21.67 -20.46 -10.29
C GLU A 170 -22.74 -21.29 -9.57
N ALA A 171 -22.97 -21.02 -8.28
CA ALA A 171 -23.86 -21.76 -7.42
C ALA A 171 -25.22 -21.05 -7.19
N THR A 172 -25.82 -20.48 -8.25
CA THR A 172 -27.16 -19.86 -8.15
C THR A 172 -28.25 -20.86 -7.76
N ASN A 173 -28.12 -22.12 -8.17
CA ASN A 173 -29.01 -23.21 -7.81
C ASN A 173 -28.21 -24.48 -7.44
N VAL A 174 -28.84 -25.41 -6.72
CA VAL A 174 -28.19 -26.64 -6.24
C VAL A 174 -27.67 -27.51 -7.39
N LYS A 175 -28.39 -27.53 -8.52
CA LYS A 175 -27.97 -28.26 -9.71
C LYS A 175 -26.64 -27.72 -10.25
N GLY A 176 -26.52 -26.41 -10.44
CA GLY A 176 -25.31 -25.74 -10.90
C GLY A 176 -24.15 -25.94 -9.94
N ALA A 177 -24.40 -25.83 -8.63
CA ALA A 177 -23.39 -26.10 -7.61
C ALA A 177 -22.84 -27.54 -7.70
N ILE A 178 -23.72 -28.54 -7.81
CA ILE A 178 -23.31 -29.94 -7.93
C ILE A 178 -22.62 -30.22 -9.27
N GLU A 179 -23.10 -29.64 -10.38
CA GLU A 179 -22.49 -29.80 -11.70
C GLU A 179 -21.07 -29.24 -11.73
N THR A 180 -20.84 -28.08 -11.11
CA THR A 180 -19.51 -27.46 -10.98
C THR A 180 -18.60 -28.29 -10.07
N LEU A 181 -19.09 -28.69 -8.88
CA LEU A 181 -18.29 -29.51 -7.94
C LEU A 181 -17.93 -30.87 -8.52
N ALA A 182 -18.91 -31.63 -8.98
CA ALA A 182 -18.69 -32.96 -9.54
C ALA A 182 -17.85 -32.86 -10.83
N GLY A 183 -18.11 -31.88 -11.68
CA GLY A 183 -17.30 -31.63 -12.88
C GLY A 183 -15.83 -31.33 -12.55
N GLY A 184 -15.58 -30.47 -11.57
CA GLY A 184 -14.24 -30.11 -11.10
C GLY A 184 -13.48 -31.32 -10.55
N PHE A 185 -14.07 -32.07 -9.62
CA PHE A 185 -13.41 -33.24 -9.05
C PHE A 185 -13.20 -34.37 -10.06
N ILE A 186 -14.15 -34.62 -10.97
CA ILE A 186 -13.98 -35.70 -11.96
C ILE A 186 -12.84 -35.35 -12.93
N ARG A 187 -12.68 -34.08 -13.33
CA ARG A 187 -11.53 -33.65 -14.16
C ARG A 187 -10.20 -33.91 -13.47
N GLN A 188 -10.10 -33.60 -12.19
CA GLN A 188 -8.87 -33.84 -11.41
C GLN A 188 -8.62 -35.34 -11.14
N LEU A 189 -9.66 -36.17 -11.07
CA LEU A 189 -9.55 -37.61 -10.83
C LEU A 189 -9.30 -38.45 -12.10
N ARG A 190 -9.65 -37.96 -13.30
CA ARG A 190 -9.61 -38.73 -14.56
C ARG A 190 -8.63 -38.20 -15.62
N ASP A 191 -7.75 -37.27 -15.23
CA ASP A 191 -6.91 -36.43 -16.11
C ASP A 191 -7.71 -35.48 -17.03
N GLU A 192 -7.11 -34.33 -17.37
CA GLU A 192 -7.78 -33.12 -17.89
C GLU A 192 -8.44 -33.26 -19.28
N ASP A 193 -8.16 -34.34 -20.03
CA ASP A 193 -8.52 -34.46 -21.45
C ASP A 193 -9.94 -34.98 -21.75
N VAL A 194 -10.78 -35.20 -20.73
CA VAL A 194 -12.15 -35.69 -20.93
C VAL A 194 -13.18 -34.55 -20.84
N GLU A 195 -13.73 -34.14 -21.98
CA GLU A 195 -14.88 -33.24 -22.04
C GLU A 195 -16.13 -33.90 -21.44
N ILE A 196 -16.39 -33.64 -20.16
CA ILE A 196 -17.62 -34.07 -19.49
C ILE A 196 -18.71 -33.05 -19.76
N ARG A 197 -19.80 -33.47 -20.41
CA ARG A 197 -21.01 -32.67 -20.54
C ARG A 197 -21.56 -32.33 -19.15
N LYS A 198 -21.85 -31.06 -18.87
CA LYS A 198 -22.40 -30.59 -17.57
C LYS A 198 -23.59 -31.42 -17.09
N GLN A 199 -24.45 -31.86 -18.00
CA GLN A 199 -25.63 -32.69 -17.71
C GLN A 199 -25.30 -34.06 -17.08
N ASN A 200 -24.07 -34.55 -17.23
CA ASN A 200 -23.64 -35.84 -16.69
C ASN A 200 -22.90 -35.71 -15.33
N CYS A 201 -22.69 -34.48 -14.85
CA CYS A 201 -22.02 -34.18 -13.59
C CYS A 201 -22.99 -34.32 -12.41
N THR A 202 -23.18 -35.56 -11.92
CA THR A 202 -24.00 -35.86 -10.73
C THR A 202 -23.14 -36.39 -9.59
N MET A 203 -23.64 -36.31 -8.35
CA MET A 203 -22.96 -36.93 -7.19
C MET A 203 -22.74 -38.44 -7.37
N ARG A 204 -23.63 -39.14 -8.10
CA ARG A 204 -23.45 -40.56 -8.43
C ARG A 204 -22.26 -40.76 -9.39
N SER A 205 -22.13 -39.90 -10.40
CA SER A 205 -21.00 -39.90 -11.32
C SER A 205 -19.68 -39.67 -10.58
N LEU A 206 -19.67 -38.73 -9.62
CA LEU A 206 -18.53 -38.46 -8.75
C LEU A 206 -18.16 -39.68 -7.90
N CYS A 207 -19.13 -40.33 -7.24
CA CYS A 207 -18.88 -41.57 -6.49
C CYS A 207 -18.33 -42.69 -7.38
N GLY A 208 -18.83 -42.82 -8.62
CA GLY A 208 -18.33 -43.81 -9.58
C GLY A 208 -16.91 -43.52 -10.04
N ALA A 209 -16.57 -42.24 -10.26
CA ALA A 209 -15.21 -41.82 -10.57
C ALA A 209 -14.26 -42.05 -9.39
N PHE A 210 -14.68 -41.71 -8.17
CA PHE A 210 -13.89 -41.93 -6.95
C PHE A 210 -13.67 -43.42 -6.66
N ALA A 211 -14.68 -44.26 -6.85
CA ALA A 211 -14.56 -45.72 -6.66
C ALA A 211 -13.63 -46.39 -7.71
N GLY A 212 -13.47 -45.77 -8.88
CA GLY A 212 -12.49 -46.20 -9.88
C GLY A 212 -11.05 -45.75 -9.55
N HIS A 213 -10.87 -44.86 -8.57
CA HIS A 213 -9.59 -44.37 -8.10
C HIS A 213 -9.09 -45.25 -6.93
N SER A 214 -7.89 -45.82 -7.05
CA SER A 214 -7.40 -46.91 -6.19
C SER A 214 -6.86 -46.48 -4.81
N ASN A 215 -6.91 -45.18 -4.46
CA ASN A 215 -6.29 -44.65 -3.25
C ASN A 215 -7.30 -44.37 -2.13
N THR A 216 -7.18 -45.08 -1.02
CA THR A 216 -8.06 -44.96 0.16
C THR A 216 -7.77 -43.73 1.04
N SER A 217 -6.68 -43.02 0.77
CA SER A 217 -6.20 -41.84 1.52
C SER A 217 -6.59 -40.50 0.89
N THR A 218 -7.35 -40.51 -0.20
CA THR A 218 -7.74 -39.30 -0.93
C THR A 218 -8.72 -38.44 -0.13
N VAL A 219 -8.61 -37.12 -0.18
CA VAL A 219 -9.56 -36.16 0.40
C VAL A 219 -10.01 -35.17 -0.66
N LEU A 220 -11.30 -34.86 -0.67
CA LEU A 220 -11.94 -33.91 -1.58
C LEU A 220 -12.29 -32.64 -0.81
N ALA A 221 -11.56 -31.55 -1.06
CA ALA A 221 -11.76 -30.25 -0.43
C ALA A 221 -12.64 -29.34 -1.30
N VAL A 222 -13.75 -28.87 -0.74
CA VAL A 222 -14.63 -27.88 -1.36
C VAL A 222 -14.33 -26.52 -0.77
N VAL A 223 -13.86 -25.58 -1.58
CA VAL A 223 -13.50 -24.22 -1.14
C VAL A 223 -14.60 -23.26 -1.56
N ILE A 224 -15.25 -22.61 -0.60
CA ILE A 224 -16.31 -21.61 -0.83
C ILE A 224 -15.78 -20.27 -0.32
N PRO A 225 -15.25 -19.39 -1.19
CA PRO A 225 -14.57 -18.16 -0.79
C PRO A 225 -15.53 -17.07 -0.30
N ASP A 226 -16.75 -17.02 -0.83
CA ASP A 226 -17.73 -15.94 -0.68
C ASP A 226 -19.01 -16.41 0.03
N PHE A 227 -18.85 -16.92 1.26
CA PHE A 227 -19.94 -17.49 2.05
C PHE A 227 -21.14 -16.53 2.22
N GLU A 228 -20.91 -15.25 2.51
CA GLU A 228 -21.99 -14.28 2.75
C GLU A 228 -22.83 -13.93 1.53
N VAL A 229 -22.27 -14.07 0.32
CA VAL A 229 -22.96 -13.76 -0.95
C VAL A 229 -23.80 -14.95 -1.43
N PHE A 230 -23.55 -16.13 -0.87
CA PHE A 230 -24.18 -17.37 -1.30
C PHE A 230 -25.69 -17.41 -0.97
N CYS A 231 -26.48 -17.94 -1.91
CA CYS A 231 -27.90 -18.15 -1.70
C CYS A 231 -28.14 -19.13 -0.53
N LYS A 232 -28.85 -18.67 0.50
CA LYS A 232 -28.98 -19.37 1.79
C LYS A 232 -29.66 -20.74 1.64
N GLU A 233 -30.70 -20.80 0.82
CA GLU A 233 -31.45 -22.03 0.53
C GLU A 233 -30.56 -23.04 -0.20
N THR A 234 -29.88 -22.59 -1.26
CA THR A 234 -28.95 -23.41 -2.05
C THR A 234 -27.82 -23.97 -1.18
N LEU A 235 -27.24 -23.15 -0.30
CA LEU A 235 -26.14 -23.58 0.57
C LEU A 235 -26.59 -24.63 1.58
N ARG A 236 -27.76 -24.45 2.21
CA ARG A 236 -28.33 -25.40 3.17
C ARG A 236 -28.58 -26.76 2.53
N GLU A 237 -29.17 -26.78 1.34
CA GLU A 237 -29.41 -28.01 0.59
C GLU A 237 -28.09 -28.65 0.15
N LEU A 238 -27.15 -27.87 -0.39
CA LEU A 238 -25.85 -28.36 -0.82
C LEU A 238 -25.08 -29.01 0.33
N VAL A 239 -24.96 -28.34 1.47
CA VAL A 239 -24.28 -28.86 2.66
C VAL A 239 -24.95 -30.14 3.17
N THR A 240 -26.28 -30.20 3.16
CA THR A 240 -27.03 -31.40 3.55
C THR A 240 -26.74 -32.57 2.60
N ILE A 241 -26.69 -32.31 1.29
CA ILE A 241 -26.32 -33.30 0.28
C ILE A 241 -24.89 -33.79 0.52
N LEU A 242 -23.91 -32.89 0.63
CA LEU A 242 -22.51 -33.25 0.87
C LEU A 242 -22.34 -34.08 2.15
N ALA A 243 -23.04 -33.72 3.23
CA ALA A 243 -23.02 -34.47 4.48
C ALA A 243 -23.58 -35.90 4.34
N SER A 244 -24.61 -36.10 3.52
CA SER A 244 -25.18 -37.44 3.25
C SER A 244 -24.21 -38.35 2.47
N TYR A 245 -23.35 -37.78 1.63
CA TYR A 245 -22.36 -38.51 0.84
C TYR A 245 -21.03 -38.73 1.58
N ARG A 246 -20.83 -38.16 2.77
CA ARG A 246 -19.59 -38.28 3.56
C ARG A 246 -19.12 -39.72 3.85
N PRO A 247 -19.99 -40.73 4.06
CA PRO A 247 -19.55 -42.11 4.24
C PRO A 247 -18.93 -42.73 2.98
N ARG A 248 -19.26 -42.20 1.79
CA ARG A 248 -18.76 -42.68 0.49
C ARG A 248 -17.64 -41.81 -0.06
N LEU A 249 -17.62 -40.53 0.29
CA LEU A 249 -16.67 -39.53 -0.19
C LEU A 249 -16.02 -38.80 1.01
N PRO A 250 -14.69 -38.80 1.13
CA PRO A 250 -13.97 -38.06 2.17
C PRO A 250 -13.96 -36.56 1.87
N LEU A 251 -15.09 -35.90 2.13
CA LEU A 251 -15.32 -34.48 1.87
C LEU A 251 -14.89 -33.60 3.05
N VAL A 252 -14.24 -32.48 2.74
CA VAL A 252 -13.93 -31.36 3.64
C VAL A 252 -14.48 -30.08 3.01
N ILE A 253 -15.05 -29.18 3.80
CA ILE A 253 -15.48 -27.85 3.31
C ILE A 253 -14.61 -26.78 3.96
N VAL A 254 -14.10 -25.86 3.15
CA VAL A 254 -13.41 -24.63 3.58
C VAL A 254 -14.33 -23.45 3.26
N PHE A 255 -14.77 -22.72 4.29
CA PHE A 255 -15.57 -21.50 4.15
C PHE A 255 -14.70 -20.27 4.34
N GLY A 256 -14.72 -19.35 3.38
CA GLY A 256 -14.28 -17.97 3.55
C GLY A 256 -15.40 -17.14 4.16
N VAL A 257 -15.20 -16.69 5.40
CA VAL A 257 -16.19 -15.91 6.16
C VAL A 257 -15.63 -14.53 6.43
N ALA A 258 -16.35 -13.50 6.01
CA ALA A 258 -15.97 -12.10 6.20
C ALA A 258 -16.28 -11.59 7.63
N THR A 259 -17.35 -12.08 8.25
CA THR A 259 -17.92 -11.48 9.48
C THR A 259 -17.56 -12.21 10.77
N SER A 260 -18.37 -13.19 11.18
CA SER A 260 -18.21 -13.95 12.42
C SER A 260 -18.72 -15.37 12.23
N ILE A 261 -18.25 -16.29 13.07
CA ILE A 261 -18.69 -17.70 13.05
C ILE A 261 -20.18 -17.82 13.38
N SER A 262 -20.72 -16.91 14.19
CA SER A 262 -22.15 -16.90 14.53
C SER A 262 -23.04 -16.78 13.29
N ALA A 263 -22.61 -16.05 12.26
CA ALA A 263 -23.33 -15.96 10.99
C ALA A 263 -23.36 -17.32 10.26
N LEU A 264 -22.25 -18.05 10.30
CA LEU A 264 -22.14 -19.40 9.76
C LEU A 264 -23.08 -20.38 10.49
N GLU A 265 -23.08 -20.35 11.83
CA GLU A 265 -23.92 -21.23 12.66
C GLU A 265 -25.42 -20.99 12.47
N GLN A 266 -25.84 -19.74 12.25
CA GLN A 266 -27.24 -19.38 12.00
C GLN A 266 -27.72 -19.81 10.60
N LEU A 267 -26.82 -19.86 9.63
CA LEU A 267 -27.16 -20.19 8.25
C LEU A 267 -27.17 -21.70 8.01
N LEU A 268 -26.28 -22.45 8.65
CA LEU A 268 -26.21 -23.89 8.47
C LEU A 268 -27.32 -24.64 9.23
N PRO A 269 -27.86 -25.75 8.70
CA PRO A 269 -28.89 -26.52 9.40
C PRO A 269 -28.37 -27.12 10.70
N LEU A 270 -29.17 -27.11 11.77
CA LEU A 270 -28.78 -27.65 13.08
C LEU A 270 -28.30 -29.11 13.01
N LYS A 271 -28.95 -29.94 12.19
CA LYS A 271 -28.57 -31.35 11.98
C LYS A 271 -27.16 -31.50 11.40
N PHE A 272 -26.72 -30.54 10.60
CA PHE A 272 -25.37 -30.52 10.05
C PHE A 272 -24.38 -30.02 11.08
N THR A 273 -24.65 -28.88 11.74
CA THR A 273 -23.73 -28.28 12.72
C THR A 273 -23.43 -29.22 13.88
N THR A 274 -24.41 -29.99 14.39
CA THR A 274 -24.17 -30.98 15.45
C THR A 274 -23.25 -32.14 15.03
N ARG A 275 -23.12 -32.40 13.73
CA ARG A 275 -22.28 -33.47 13.18
C ARG A 275 -21.01 -32.91 12.51
N ALA A 276 -20.83 -31.61 12.51
CA ALA A 276 -19.69 -30.94 11.95
C ALA A 276 -18.65 -30.64 13.03
N LYS A 277 -17.38 -30.75 12.68
CA LYS A 277 -16.26 -30.29 13.52
C LYS A 277 -15.64 -29.07 12.86
N PHE A 278 -15.83 -27.93 13.50
CA PHE A 278 -15.32 -26.64 13.02
C PHE A 278 -13.87 -26.42 13.46
N HIS A 279 -13.04 -26.01 12.52
CA HIS A 279 -11.68 -25.50 12.75
C HIS A 279 -11.61 -24.08 12.23
N VAL A 280 -11.35 -23.13 13.12
CA VAL A 280 -11.34 -21.71 12.79
C VAL A 280 -9.91 -21.24 12.65
N PHE A 281 -9.62 -20.62 11.52
CA PHE A 281 -8.38 -19.92 11.25
C PHE A 281 -8.69 -18.46 10.97
N GLN A 282 -7.84 -17.58 11.46
CA GLN A 282 -7.96 -16.14 11.25
C GLN A 282 -6.81 -15.68 10.36
N THR A 283 -7.12 -14.95 9.30
CA THR A 283 -6.08 -14.28 8.52
C THR A 283 -5.67 -12.99 9.19
N GLN A 284 -4.49 -12.49 8.83
CA GLN A 284 -4.03 -11.19 9.30
C GLN A 284 -5.00 -10.08 8.85
N SER A 285 -5.14 -9.05 9.67
CA SER A 285 -5.97 -7.88 9.34
C SER A 285 -5.37 -7.09 8.18
N SER A 286 -6.21 -6.64 7.25
CA SER A 286 -5.84 -5.80 6.11
C SER A 286 -5.10 -4.52 6.54
N VAL A 287 -5.40 -3.98 7.73
CA VAL A 287 -4.70 -2.81 8.28
C VAL A 287 -3.24 -3.12 8.59
N SER A 288 -2.96 -4.32 9.12
CA SER A 288 -1.59 -4.77 9.42
C SER A 288 -0.81 -5.03 8.14
N VAL A 289 -1.44 -5.70 7.16
CA VAL A 289 -0.85 -5.94 5.83
C VAL A 289 -0.50 -4.60 5.15
N LEU A 290 -1.40 -3.62 5.21
CA LEU A 290 -1.13 -2.29 4.66
C LEU A 290 0.04 -1.60 5.37
N ASN A 291 0.15 -1.71 6.70
CA ASN A 291 1.27 -1.14 7.45
C ASN A 291 2.60 -1.75 7.02
N GLU A 292 2.65 -3.07 6.83
CA GLU A 292 3.84 -3.78 6.35
C GLU A 292 4.22 -3.35 4.93
N ILE A 293 3.24 -3.24 4.02
CA ILE A 293 3.48 -2.76 2.65
C ILE A 293 4.04 -1.33 2.67
N ILE A 294 3.47 -0.42 3.46
CA ILE A 294 3.96 0.96 3.54
C ILE A 294 5.39 0.98 4.10
N GLU A 295 5.64 0.29 5.20
CA GLU A 295 6.94 0.33 5.89
C GLU A 295 8.06 -0.36 5.12
N GLN A 296 7.80 -1.53 4.53
CA GLN A 296 8.82 -2.34 3.87
C GLN A 296 8.98 -2.02 2.38
N VAL A 297 7.94 -1.47 1.74
CA VAL A 297 8.00 -1.16 0.31
C VAL A 297 8.09 0.35 0.12
N ILE A 298 7.04 1.11 0.46
CA ILE A 298 6.95 2.52 0.06
C ILE A 298 8.00 3.41 0.75
N LEU A 299 8.30 3.16 2.04
CA LEU A 299 9.30 3.94 2.78
C LEU A 299 10.75 3.49 2.53
N GLU A 300 10.98 2.43 1.74
CA GLU A 300 12.32 1.95 1.43
C GLU A 300 12.80 2.29 0.01
N GLU A 301 11.86 2.50 -0.92
CA GLU A 301 12.14 2.82 -2.31
C GLU A 301 12.65 4.25 -2.52
N LYS A 302 13.17 4.54 -3.73
CA LYS A 302 13.74 5.86 -4.08
C LYS A 302 12.70 6.92 -4.40
N ILE A 303 11.50 6.49 -4.84
CA ILE A 303 10.40 7.39 -5.17
C ILE A 303 9.38 7.33 -4.05
N HIS A 304 9.05 8.49 -3.52
CA HIS A 304 8.21 8.68 -2.35
C HIS A 304 6.88 9.33 -2.74
N LEU A 305 5.89 9.20 -1.85
CA LEU A 305 4.62 9.91 -1.97
C LEU A 305 4.60 11.06 -0.98
N SER A 306 4.08 12.21 -1.37
CA SER A 306 3.86 13.29 -0.40
C SER A 306 2.91 12.86 0.71
N GLY A 307 3.04 13.47 1.89
CA GLY A 307 2.18 13.18 3.03
C GLY A 307 0.70 13.34 2.73
N ARG A 308 0.33 14.32 1.90
CA ARG A 308 -1.06 14.55 1.49
C ARG A 308 -1.59 13.45 0.56
N VAL A 309 -0.77 12.96 -0.37
CA VAL A 309 -1.15 11.83 -1.24
C VAL A 309 -1.27 10.55 -0.41
N MET A 310 -0.27 10.26 0.43
CA MET A 310 -0.28 9.09 1.31
C MET A 310 -1.48 9.11 2.25
N GLN A 311 -1.75 10.26 2.89
CA GLN A 311 -2.91 10.45 3.74
C GLN A 311 -4.20 10.18 2.97
N PHE A 312 -4.35 10.71 1.76
CA PHE A 312 -5.53 10.46 0.93
C PHE A 312 -5.72 8.96 0.60
N LEU A 313 -4.64 8.24 0.22
CA LEU A 313 -4.72 6.82 -0.08
C LEU A 313 -5.08 5.98 1.16
N VAL A 314 -4.50 6.33 2.32
CA VAL A 314 -4.79 5.68 3.60
C VAL A 314 -6.23 6.00 4.08
N GLU A 315 -6.69 7.24 3.91
CA GLU A 315 -8.07 7.63 4.21
C GLU A 315 -9.07 6.87 3.33
N LYS A 316 -8.78 6.74 2.03
CA LYS A 316 -9.60 5.92 1.13
C LYS A 316 -9.70 4.48 1.66
N PHE A 317 -8.57 3.89 2.02
CA PHE A 317 -8.54 2.53 2.57
C PHE A 317 -9.31 2.41 3.89
N LEU A 318 -9.05 3.27 4.88
CA LEU A 318 -9.64 3.14 6.22
C LEU A 318 -11.13 3.49 6.28
N PHE A 319 -11.58 4.45 5.46
CA PHE A 319 -12.94 4.97 5.55
C PHE A 319 -13.90 4.41 4.49
N TYR A 320 -13.41 3.80 3.41
CA TYR A 320 -14.28 3.36 2.30
C TYR A 320 -14.28 1.84 2.09
N ASP A 321 -13.13 1.21 1.85
CA ASP A 321 -13.11 -0.14 1.27
C ASP A 321 -12.26 -1.20 2.00
N PHE A 322 -11.32 -0.81 2.88
CA PHE A 322 -10.31 -1.71 3.46
C PHE A 322 -9.63 -2.61 2.42
N SER A 323 -9.57 -2.19 1.14
CA SER A 323 -9.01 -3.00 0.05
C SER A 323 -7.53 -2.67 -0.14
N VAL A 324 -6.69 -3.67 0.13
CA VAL A 324 -5.25 -3.59 -0.12
C VAL A 324 -5.01 -3.51 -1.63
N SER A 325 -5.76 -4.27 -2.44
CA SER A 325 -5.70 -4.17 -3.90
C SER A 325 -6.09 -2.78 -4.40
N GLY A 326 -7.12 -2.15 -3.81
CA GLY A 326 -7.52 -0.78 -4.11
C GLY A 326 -6.43 0.25 -3.78
N PHE A 327 -5.71 0.06 -2.68
CA PHE A 327 -4.55 0.87 -2.32
C PHE A 327 -3.38 0.65 -3.29
N ILE A 328 -3.07 -0.59 -3.66
CA ILE A 328 -2.02 -0.95 -4.63
C ILE A 328 -2.31 -0.32 -6.00
N GLN A 329 -3.56 -0.35 -6.48
CA GLN A 329 -3.94 0.34 -7.72
C GLN A 329 -3.84 1.87 -7.59
N GLY A 330 -4.16 2.43 -6.42
CA GLY A 330 -3.94 3.85 -6.14
C GLY A 330 -2.46 4.24 -6.19
N LEU A 331 -1.58 3.43 -5.58
CA LEU A 331 -0.13 3.59 -5.67
C LEU A 331 0.36 3.48 -7.11
N LYS A 332 -0.11 2.48 -7.85
CA LYS A 332 0.21 2.30 -9.27
C LYS A 332 -0.15 3.52 -10.09
N PHE A 333 -1.34 4.08 -9.85
CA PHE A 333 -1.79 5.30 -10.51
C PHE A 333 -0.90 6.50 -10.16
N CYS A 334 -0.57 6.69 -8.88
CA CYS A 334 0.32 7.78 -8.45
C CYS A 334 1.70 7.68 -9.13
N LEU A 335 2.26 6.47 -9.20
CA LEU A 335 3.53 6.23 -9.88
C LEU A 335 3.39 6.47 -11.39
N LEU A 336 2.33 5.98 -12.03
CA LEU A 336 2.10 6.22 -13.45
C LEU A 336 2.01 7.73 -13.76
N GLU A 337 1.23 8.45 -12.96
CA GLU A 337 1.06 9.89 -13.07
C GLU A 337 2.41 10.61 -12.89
N HIS A 338 3.16 10.28 -11.84
CA HIS A 338 4.49 10.83 -11.56
C HIS A 338 5.47 10.67 -12.73
N PHE A 339 5.62 9.43 -13.21
CA PHE A 339 6.54 9.13 -14.30
C PHE A 339 6.10 9.76 -15.63
N SER A 340 4.78 9.91 -15.85
CA SER A 340 4.24 10.55 -17.05
C SER A 340 4.44 12.07 -17.08
N HIS A 341 4.38 12.74 -15.93
CA HIS A 341 4.64 14.18 -15.83
C HIS A 341 6.13 14.51 -15.95
N HIS A 342 6.99 13.57 -15.56
CA HIS A 342 8.44 13.72 -15.57
C HIS A 342 9.11 12.77 -16.59
N GLU A 343 8.68 12.84 -17.85
CA GLU A 343 9.09 11.94 -18.95
C GLU A 343 10.62 11.79 -19.11
N GLU A 344 11.39 12.88 -19.02
CA GLU A 344 12.84 12.85 -19.28
C GLU A 344 13.67 12.65 -18.00
N LEU A 345 13.11 13.03 -16.84
CA LEU A 345 13.81 13.13 -15.56
C LEU A 345 13.57 11.92 -14.65
N SER A 346 12.59 11.08 -14.98
CA SER A 346 12.32 9.81 -14.30
C SER A 346 13.50 8.82 -14.36
N MET A 347 14.35 8.93 -15.39
CA MET A 347 15.58 8.14 -15.52
C MET A 347 16.63 8.51 -14.49
N LEU A 348 16.71 9.80 -14.13
CA LEU A 348 17.65 10.33 -13.12
C LEU A 348 17.33 9.76 -11.73
N ALA A 349 16.04 9.73 -11.38
CA ALA A 349 15.58 9.28 -10.05
C ALA A 349 15.90 7.81 -9.76
N LEU A 350 15.99 6.95 -10.79
CA LEU A 350 16.30 5.53 -10.63
C LEU A 350 17.81 5.22 -10.55
N GLY A 351 18.69 6.19 -10.83
CA GLY A 351 20.14 6.06 -10.66
C GLY A 351 20.85 5.30 -11.79
N ALA A 352 20.36 5.39 -13.03
CA ALA A 352 21.01 4.73 -14.16
C ALA A 352 22.16 5.59 -14.75
N SER A 353 23.39 5.44 -14.25
CA SER A 353 24.65 5.96 -14.86
C SER A 353 24.76 7.49 -15.08
N PRO A 354 25.96 8.11 -15.01
CA PRO A 354 26.16 9.53 -15.36
C PRO A 354 25.80 9.91 -16.81
N ALA A 355 25.40 8.96 -17.65
CA ALA A 355 24.84 9.19 -18.98
C ALA A 355 23.37 9.69 -19.00
N THR A 356 22.77 9.97 -17.83
CA THR A 356 21.36 10.38 -17.67
C THR A 356 21.16 11.86 -17.34
N SER A 357 22.15 12.73 -17.53
CA SER A 357 21.89 14.17 -17.52
C SER A 357 20.78 14.55 -18.52
N PRO A 358 20.00 15.63 -18.29
CA PRO A 358 19.07 16.15 -19.30
C PRO A 358 19.78 16.19 -20.65
N GLN A 359 19.25 15.50 -21.66
CA GLN A 359 19.97 15.30 -22.92
C GLN A 359 19.80 16.52 -23.80
N ASN A 360 18.57 17.04 -23.87
CA ASN A 360 18.22 18.19 -24.66
C ASN A 360 18.14 19.48 -23.82
N HIS A 361 18.11 20.61 -24.53
CA HIS A 361 17.89 21.92 -23.91
C HIS A 361 16.51 22.01 -23.25
N GLU A 362 15.50 21.35 -23.82
CA GLU A 362 14.13 21.32 -23.28
C GLU A 362 14.06 20.63 -21.91
N ASP A 363 14.77 19.51 -21.73
CA ASP A 363 14.90 18.82 -20.45
C ASP A 363 15.55 19.74 -19.39
N CYS A 364 16.58 20.51 -19.78
CA CYS A 364 17.23 21.50 -18.90
C CYS A 364 16.25 22.62 -18.50
N GLU A 365 15.45 23.11 -19.44
CA GLU A 365 14.40 24.10 -19.17
C GLU A 365 13.31 23.53 -18.25
N ASN A 366 12.92 22.27 -18.44
CA ASN A 366 11.98 21.58 -17.57
C ASN A 366 12.51 21.49 -16.13
N VAL A 367 13.80 21.22 -15.94
CA VAL A 367 14.46 21.29 -14.62
C VAL A 367 14.44 22.71 -14.05
N ARG A 368 14.76 23.73 -14.85
CA ARG A 368 14.72 25.15 -14.42
C ARG A 368 13.30 25.63 -14.05
N ARG A 369 12.26 24.99 -14.60
CA ARG A 369 10.86 25.28 -14.28
C ARG A 369 10.40 24.71 -12.93
N LEU A 370 11.13 23.76 -12.35
CA LEU A 370 10.80 23.19 -11.05
C LEU A 370 10.84 24.26 -9.96
N MET A 371 9.87 24.21 -9.05
CA MET A 371 9.72 25.23 -8.01
C MET A 371 10.85 25.17 -6.99
N SER A 372 11.32 23.97 -6.64
CA SER A 372 12.48 23.76 -5.77
C SER A 372 13.76 24.39 -6.33
N VAL A 373 14.00 24.23 -7.64
CA VAL A 373 15.17 24.78 -8.34
C VAL A 373 15.09 26.29 -8.40
N ARG A 374 13.91 26.85 -8.75
CA ARG A 374 13.71 28.30 -8.74
C ARG A 374 13.99 28.91 -7.38
N ARG A 375 13.48 28.29 -6.33
CA ARG A 375 13.74 28.73 -4.96
C ARG A 375 15.22 28.67 -4.61
N TYR A 376 15.91 27.59 -4.96
CA TYR A 376 17.36 27.49 -4.75
C TYR A 376 18.13 28.60 -5.47
N ILE A 377 17.73 28.94 -6.69
CA ILE A 377 18.32 30.03 -7.48
C ILE A 377 18.02 31.41 -6.87
N GLU A 378 16.83 31.62 -6.31
CA GLU A 378 16.46 32.86 -5.63
C GLU A 378 17.22 33.06 -4.30
N ASP A 379 17.51 31.95 -3.59
CA ASP A 379 18.25 31.97 -2.33
C ASP A 379 19.78 32.15 -2.51
N LEU A 380 20.29 32.03 -3.75
CA LEU A 380 21.72 32.20 -4.08
C LEU A 380 22.14 33.67 -4.06
N ALA A 381 23.18 33.99 -3.26
CA ALA A 381 23.75 35.34 -3.19
C ALA A 381 24.69 35.67 -4.36
N ASP A 382 25.27 34.67 -5.03
CA ASP A 382 26.23 34.89 -6.13
C ASP A 382 25.54 35.07 -7.48
N SER A 383 25.51 36.32 -7.94
CA SER A 383 24.98 36.69 -9.26
C SER A 383 25.62 35.95 -10.44
N GLN A 384 26.90 35.54 -10.35
CA GLN A 384 27.58 34.82 -11.44
C GLN A 384 27.12 33.35 -11.49
N GLU A 385 26.95 32.72 -10.33
CA GLU A 385 26.43 31.36 -10.23
C GLU A 385 24.98 31.29 -10.76
N VAL A 386 24.14 32.27 -10.42
CA VAL A 386 22.77 32.39 -10.94
C VAL A 386 22.75 32.48 -12.47
N ILE A 387 23.55 33.36 -13.06
CA ILE A 387 23.61 33.53 -14.53
C ILE A 387 24.10 32.24 -15.20
N SER A 388 25.09 31.57 -14.61
CA SER A 388 25.63 30.33 -15.18
C SER A 388 24.65 29.17 -15.11
N LEU A 389 23.86 29.04 -14.03
CA LEU A 389 22.81 28.02 -13.91
C LEU A 389 21.64 28.24 -14.90
N LEU A 390 21.26 29.50 -15.12
CA LEU A 390 20.16 29.85 -16.03
C LEU A 390 20.55 29.79 -17.50
N THR A 391 21.82 30.04 -17.84
CA THR A 391 22.26 30.18 -19.24
C THR A 391 23.01 28.95 -19.76
N ASN A 392 23.83 28.29 -18.91
CA ASN A 392 24.73 27.22 -19.35
C ASN A 392 24.22 25.83 -18.94
N ASP A 393 23.72 25.09 -19.93
CA ASP A 393 23.20 23.73 -19.74
C ASP A 393 24.25 22.75 -19.20
N ASN A 394 25.52 22.88 -19.62
CA ASN A 394 26.56 21.97 -19.15
C ASN A 394 26.88 22.19 -17.66
N HIS A 395 26.82 23.44 -17.20
CA HIS A 395 26.99 23.77 -15.78
C HIS A 395 25.82 23.27 -14.94
N LEU A 396 24.59 23.36 -15.46
CA LEU A 396 23.42 22.76 -14.81
C LEU A 396 23.58 21.23 -14.68
N LYS A 397 23.98 20.55 -15.75
CA LYS A 397 24.19 19.08 -15.76
C LYS A 397 25.23 18.64 -14.74
N THR A 398 26.36 19.34 -14.63
CA THR A 398 27.38 19.01 -13.63
C THR A 398 26.90 19.26 -12.20
N LYS A 399 26.12 20.32 -11.98
CA LYS A 399 25.51 20.60 -10.66
C LYS A 399 24.48 19.55 -10.24
N ILE A 400 23.60 19.14 -11.15
CA ILE A 400 22.63 18.06 -10.92
C ILE A 400 23.35 16.78 -10.49
N ALA A 401 24.33 16.32 -11.29
CA ALA A 401 24.98 15.03 -11.08
C ALA A 401 25.88 15.00 -9.83
N ASN A 402 26.65 16.07 -9.57
CA ASN A 402 27.67 16.06 -8.54
C ASN A 402 27.17 16.57 -7.17
N PHE A 403 26.13 17.40 -7.14
CA PHE A 403 25.67 18.05 -5.90
C PHE A 403 24.22 17.71 -5.57
N TRP A 404 23.26 18.03 -6.44
CA TRP A 404 21.83 17.91 -6.09
C TRP A 404 21.36 16.46 -5.91
N ILE A 405 21.82 15.51 -6.74
CA ILE A 405 21.45 14.09 -6.56
C ILE A 405 21.98 13.53 -5.23
N PRO A 406 23.28 13.65 -4.89
CA PRO A 406 23.78 13.23 -3.59
C PRO A 406 23.08 13.91 -2.41
N GLU A 407 22.78 15.21 -2.52
CA GLU A 407 22.08 15.98 -1.49
C GLU A 407 20.67 15.43 -1.22
N ILE A 408 19.93 15.03 -2.25
CA ILE A 408 18.60 14.41 -2.12
C ILE A 408 18.69 13.02 -1.51
N GLU A 409 19.65 12.20 -1.95
CA GLU A 409 19.85 10.86 -1.39
C GLU A 409 20.20 10.94 0.11
N ASP A 410 21.07 11.87 0.48
CA ASP A 410 21.39 12.17 1.88
C ASP A 410 20.15 12.70 2.62
N PHE A 411 19.38 13.62 2.03
CA PHE A 411 18.15 14.15 2.62
C PHE A 411 17.16 13.04 2.98
N PHE A 412 16.83 12.13 2.05
CA PHE A 412 15.92 11.02 2.35
C PHE A 412 16.51 10.05 3.37
N LEU A 413 17.82 9.83 3.36
CA LEU A 413 18.50 9.00 4.38
C LEU A 413 18.35 9.61 5.78
N PHE A 414 18.63 10.91 5.94
CA PHE A 414 18.46 11.64 7.20
C PHE A 414 16.98 11.69 7.62
N PHE A 415 16.08 11.99 6.68
CA PHE A 415 14.64 12.06 6.93
C PHE A 415 14.09 10.72 7.45
N HIS A 416 14.41 9.61 6.78
CA HIS A 416 13.95 8.28 7.19
C HIS A 416 14.59 7.77 8.49
N ALA A 417 15.81 8.21 8.82
CA ALA A 417 16.44 7.94 10.10
C ALA A 417 15.75 8.70 11.23
N ALA A 418 15.54 10.02 11.07
CA ALA A 418 14.84 10.85 12.03
C ALA A 418 13.38 10.42 12.22
N LEU A 419 12.71 9.98 11.14
CA LEU A 419 11.33 9.50 11.19
C LEU A 419 11.19 8.27 12.09
N ARG A 420 12.08 7.28 11.93
CA ARG A 420 12.07 6.06 12.76
C ARG A 420 12.44 6.36 14.21
N PHE A 421 13.37 7.29 14.42
CA PHE A 421 13.72 7.78 15.75
C PHE A 421 12.51 8.42 16.44
N LEU A 422 11.84 9.35 15.76
CA LEU A 422 10.66 10.05 16.27
C LEU A 422 9.48 9.11 16.51
N HIS A 423 9.23 8.17 15.60
CA HIS A 423 8.17 7.17 15.78
C HIS A 423 8.38 6.34 17.05
N GLU A 424 9.60 5.87 17.31
CA GLU A 424 9.89 5.13 18.54
C GLU A 424 9.74 5.98 19.79
N LEU A 425 10.10 7.27 19.71
CA LEU A 425 9.93 8.21 20.80
C LEU A 425 8.46 8.50 21.10
N VAL A 426 7.57 8.46 20.11
CA VAL A 426 6.18 8.94 20.25
C VAL A 426 5.13 7.82 20.34
N ARG A 427 5.37 6.63 19.76
CA ARG A 427 4.35 5.56 19.63
C ARG A 427 3.67 5.15 20.94
N ASP A 428 4.41 5.18 22.05
CA ASP A 428 3.97 4.70 23.37
C ASP A 428 3.39 5.83 24.24
N LEU A 429 3.34 7.06 23.73
CA LEU A 429 2.85 8.20 24.49
C LEU A 429 1.31 8.14 24.64
N PRO A 430 0.77 8.53 25.82
CA PRO A 430 -0.67 8.64 26.03
C PRO A 430 -1.27 9.65 25.04
N LYS A 431 -2.49 9.38 24.57
CA LYS A 431 -3.22 10.13 23.52
C LYS A 431 -2.60 10.09 22.11
N ALA A 432 -1.32 9.71 21.96
CA ALA A 432 -0.63 9.55 20.68
C ALA A 432 -0.91 10.69 19.67
N PRO A 433 -0.56 11.95 19.99
CA PRO A 433 -0.97 13.12 19.20
C PRO A 433 -0.39 13.14 17.78
N LEU A 434 0.81 12.57 17.54
CA LEU A 434 1.39 12.39 16.19
C LEU A 434 1.05 11.03 15.54
N GLY A 435 0.27 10.19 16.23
CA GLY A 435 -0.07 8.85 15.79
C GLY A 435 0.76 7.74 16.43
N LYS A 436 0.24 6.51 16.30
CA LYS A 436 0.88 5.27 16.79
C LYS A 436 1.68 4.57 15.70
N GLN A 437 1.29 4.76 14.44
CA GLN A 437 1.86 4.03 13.31
C GLN A 437 2.89 4.90 12.59
N LEU A 438 3.94 4.26 12.06
CA LEU A 438 5.00 4.97 11.33
C LEU A 438 4.44 5.79 10.15
N ARG A 439 3.39 5.28 9.48
CA ARG A 439 2.73 5.98 8.37
C ARG A 439 2.06 7.29 8.78
N GLU A 440 1.53 7.39 10.00
CA GLU A 440 0.85 8.59 10.50
C GLU A 440 1.88 9.69 10.73
N VAL A 441 2.97 9.33 11.42
CA VAL A 441 4.14 10.21 11.62
C VAL A 441 4.71 10.65 10.28
N TYR A 442 4.84 9.74 9.29
CA TYR A 442 5.31 10.08 7.95
C TYR A 442 4.41 11.10 7.25
N CYS A 443 3.09 10.90 7.26
CA CYS A 443 2.14 11.82 6.63
C CYS A 443 2.23 13.21 7.25
N PHE A 444 2.37 13.27 8.58
CA PHE A 444 2.50 14.52 9.31
C PHE A 444 3.82 15.25 8.99
N CYS A 445 4.95 14.57 9.12
CA CYS A 445 6.29 15.17 8.96
C CYS A 445 6.57 15.62 7.52
N SER A 446 6.01 14.93 6.53
CA SER A 446 6.20 15.30 5.12
C SER A 446 5.34 16.50 4.70
N ALA A 447 4.18 16.71 5.35
CA ALA A 447 3.27 17.82 5.04
C ALA A 447 3.53 19.08 5.88
N ASN A 448 3.86 18.92 7.17
CA ASN A 448 3.93 19.99 8.16
C ASN A 448 5.30 20.02 8.86
N SER A 449 5.69 21.21 9.34
CA SER A 449 6.90 21.34 10.16
C SER A 449 6.60 20.92 11.60
N ILE A 450 7.38 19.97 12.12
CA ILE A 450 7.19 19.38 13.45
C ILE A 450 7.47 20.40 14.55
N VAL A 451 8.54 21.18 14.40
CA VAL A 451 8.97 22.18 15.39
C VAL A 451 7.89 23.24 15.64
N ALA A 452 7.15 23.61 14.59
CA ALA A 452 6.08 24.60 14.69
C ALA A 452 4.73 24.00 15.14
N SER A 453 4.64 22.69 15.33
CA SER A 453 3.37 22.00 15.58
C SER A 453 2.99 21.94 17.05
N GLU A 454 1.71 22.12 17.35
CA GLU A 454 1.17 22.02 18.72
C GLU A 454 1.21 20.56 19.21
N GLU A 455 1.02 19.61 18.30
CA GLU A 455 1.02 18.17 18.57
C GLU A 455 2.40 17.69 19.07
N PHE A 456 3.48 18.23 18.51
CA PHE A 456 4.83 17.94 19.00
C PHE A 456 5.11 18.65 20.33
N ALA A 457 4.60 19.86 20.53
CA ALA A 457 4.73 20.55 21.83
C ALA A 457 4.08 19.73 22.96
N GLU A 458 2.92 19.11 22.71
CA GLU A 458 2.31 18.16 23.63
C GLU A 458 3.18 16.92 23.86
N CYS A 459 3.76 16.33 22.80
CA CYS A 459 4.71 15.21 22.95
C CYS A 459 5.90 15.58 23.83
N LYS A 460 6.49 16.77 23.60
CA LYS A 460 7.64 17.28 24.33
C LYS A 460 7.31 17.48 25.81
N GLN A 461 6.13 18.01 26.12
CA GLN A 461 5.65 18.13 27.51
C GLN A 461 5.54 16.76 28.18
N ILE A 462 4.95 15.77 27.50
CA ILE A 462 4.79 14.43 28.06
C ILE A 462 6.15 13.75 28.25
N LEU A 463 7.06 13.86 27.28
CA LEU A 463 8.42 13.33 27.36
C LEU A 463 9.21 13.97 28.50
N GLY A 464 9.04 15.28 28.72
CA GLY A 464 9.67 16.00 29.83
C GLY A 464 9.17 15.57 31.21
N LEU A 465 7.98 14.95 31.29
CA LEU A 465 7.41 14.42 32.54
C LEU A 465 7.79 12.96 32.81
N MET A 466 8.48 12.28 31.88
CA MET A 466 8.86 10.87 32.04
C MET A 466 9.99 10.70 33.07
N ALA A 467 10.00 9.54 33.74
CA ALA A 467 11.13 9.14 34.57
C ALA A 467 12.39 8.97 33.71
N ARG A 468 13.55 9.36 34.25
CA ARG A 468 14.82 9.36 33.52
C ARG A 468 15.19 7.98 32.97
N GLU A 469 15.04 6.92 33.76
CA GLU A 469 15.36 5.55 33.34
C GLU A 469 14.53 5.15 32.10
N ALA A 470 13.22 5.37 32.17
CA ALA A 470 12.31 5.13 31.05
C ALA A 470 12.63 6.01 29.83
N PHE A 471 13.07 7.26 30.03
CA PHE A 471 13.49 8.15 28.95
C PHE A 471 14.80 7.67 28.29
N THR A 472 15.80 7.27 29.07
CA THR A 472 17.06 6.73 28.56
C THR A 472 16.87 5.42 27.81
N GLU A 473 16.02 4.52 28.32
CA GLU A 473 15.67 3.27 27.64
C GLU A 473 14.98 3.55 26.29
N LYS A 474 14.12 4.57 26.23
CA LYS A 474 13.43 4.96 25.00
C LYS A 474 14.38 5.55 23.97
N ILE A 475 15.32 6.39 24.38
CA ILE A 475 16.38 6.92 23.49
C ILE A 475 17.29 5.77 23.01
N ASP A 476 17.69 4.86 23.89
CA ASP A 476 18.53 3.72 23.54
C ASP A 476 17.80 2.77 22.57
N ALA A 477 16.50 2.54 22.75
CA ALA A 477 15.66 1.78 21.83
C ALA A 477 15.52 2.47 20.46
N ALA A 478 15.27 3.79 20.45
CA ALA A 478 15.16 4.59 19.23
C ALA A 478 16.48 4.60 18.45
N ALA A 479 17.60 4.82 19.13
CA ALA A 479 18.94 4.77 18.53
C ALA A 479 19.25 3.38 17.96
N SER A 480 18.90 2.31 18.68
CA SER A 480 19.09 0.93 18.21
C SER A 480 18.31 0.63 16.92
N LYS A 481 17.07 1.13 16.80
CA LYS A 481 16.27 1.02 15.57
C LYS A 481 16.87 1.77 14.39
N VAL A 482 17.41 2.98 14.64
CA VAL A 482 18.12 3.74 13.61
C VAL A 482 19.37 2.98 13.16
N VAL A 483 20.17 2.46 14.08
CA VAL A 483 21.36 1.65 13.74
C VAL A 483 20.99 0.43 12.89
N ALA A 484 19.96 -0.32 13.27
CA ALA A 484 19.48 -1.47 12.48
C ALA A 484 19.02 -1.07 11.06
N PHE A 485 18.39 0.11 10.92
CA PHE A 485 18.04 0.67 9.61
C PHE A 485 19.28 1.02 8.78
N LEU A 486 20.28 1.66 9.40
CA LEU A 486 21.53 2.02 8.74
C LEU A 486 22.32 0.79 8.29
N GLU A 487 22.37 -0.28 9.09
CA GLU A 487 23.02 -1.55 8.73
C GLU A 487 22.37 -2.20 7.50
N LYS A 488 21.04 -2.15 7.38
CA LYS A 488 20.31 -2.62 6.18
C LYS A 488 20.66 -1.79 4.94
N LYS A 489 20.74 -0.45 5.07
CA LYS A 489 21.07 0.47 3.96
C LYS A 489 22.56 0.49 3.61
N GLN A 490 23.46 0.19 4.54
CA GLN A 490 24.93 0.13 4.33
C GLN A 490 25.34 -0.90 3.27
N LYS A 491 24.55 -1.95 3.07
CA LYS A 491 24.79 -2.92 1.98
C LYS A 491 24.61 -2.33 0.58
N ASN A 492 23.91 -1.19 0.48
CA ASN A 492 23.45 -0.62 -0.79
C ASN A 492 23.94 0.82 -1.07
N HIS A 493 24.44 1.57 -0.07
CA HIS A 493 24.83 2.99 -0.23
C HIS A 493 26.35 3.24 -0.14
N SER A 494 26.84 4.18 -0.96
CA SER A 494 28.24 4.61 -1.02
C SER A 494 28.65 5.63 0.08
N ASN A 495 27.71 6.39 0.65
CA ASN A 495 28.05 7.54 1.52
C ASN A 495 28.30 7.12 2.98
N ARG A 496 29.54 6.72 3.30
CA ARG A 496 29.95 6.38 4.68
C ARG A 496 29.92 7.58 5.65
N GLU A 497 30.10 8.80 5.16
CA GLU A 497 30.18 10.01 5.98
C GLU A 497 28.82 10.41 6.59
N SER A 498 27.75 10.40 5.79
CA SER A 498 26.39 10.67 6.25
C SER A 498 25.94 9.67 7.32
N LEU A 499 26.32 8.40 7.15
CA LEU A 499 26.06 7.33 8.13
C LEU A 499 26.79 7.57 9.45
N GLN A 500 28.06 8.02 9.39
CA GLN A 500 28.82 8.38 10.59
C GLN A 500 28.22 9.59 11.30
N LYS A 501 27.75 10.61 10.55
CA LYS A 501 27.05 11.77 11.13
C LYS A 501 25.80 11.34 11.90
N ILE A 502 24.97 10.47 11.32
CA ILE A 502 23.79 9.94 12.01
C ILE A 502 24.20 9.18 13.28
N GLN A 503 25.20 8.29 13.18
CA GLN A 503 25.66 7.52 14.34
C GLN A 503 26.25 8.41 15.45
N MET A 504 26.99 9.47 15.09
CA MET A 504 27.54 10.42 16.06
C MET A 504 26.44 11.23 16.76
N ALA A 505 25.45 11.73 16.01
CA ALA A 505 24.30 12.43 16.59
C ALA A 505 23.51 11.52 17.55
N MET A 506 23.27 10.26 17.16
CA MET A 506 22.59 9.28 18.03
C MET A 506 23.42 8.99 19.30
N LYS A 507 24.74 8.86 19.19
CA LYS A 507 25.63 8.69 20.36
C LYS A 507 25.66 9.93 21.25
N SER A 508 25.67 11.13 20.69
CA SER A 508 25.58 12.39 21.45
C SER A 508 24.30 12.42 22.28
N LEU A 509 23.16 12.07 21.67
CA LEU A 509 21.86 12.00 22.36
C LEU A 509 21.84 10.94 23.46
N GLN A 510 22.42 9.76 23.22
CA GLN A 510 22.56 8.72 24.26
C GLN A 510 23.44 9.18 25.42
N GLU A 511 24.55 9.86 25.13
CA GLU A 511 25.41 10.43 26.15
C GLU A 511 24.74 11.58 26.91
N GLY A 512 24.01 12.47 26.23
CA GLY A 512 23.23 13.56 26.82
C GLY A 512 22.17 13.02 27.78
N ALA A 513 21.42 11.99 27.36
CA ALA A 513 20.44 11.31 28.19
C ALA A 513 21.09 10.65 29.43
N ARG A 514 22.33 10.16 29.33
CA ARG A 514 23.09 9.56 30.45
C ARG A 514 23.81 10.59 31.33
N LYS A 515 24.23 11.74 30.80
CA LYS A 515 24.92 12.84 31.52
C LYS A 515 24.02 13.60 32.49
N THR A 516 22.69 13.40 32.43
CA THR A 516 21.72 13.86 33.43
C THR A 516 21.92 13.28 34.84
N SER A 517 23.04 12.59 35.12
CA SER A 517 23.48 12.20 36.47
C SER A 517 24.01 13.41 37.24
N GLY A 518 23.10 14.25 37.73
CA GLY A 518 23.36 15.03 38.92
C GLY A 518 23.62 14.09 40.10
N LYS A 519 24.71 14.36 40.83
CA LYS A 519 25.30 13.66 41.99
C LYS A 519 24.34 12.81 42.86
N PRO A 520 24.82 11.69 43.44
CA PRO A 520 24.04 10.90 44.38
C PRO A 520 23.58 11.79 45.54
N VAL A 521 22.27 11.80 45.80
CA VAL A 521 21.71 12.39 47.00
C VAL A 521 22.19 11.52 48.16
N GLU A 522 23.05 12.07 49.00
CA GLU A 522 23.48 11.46 50.27
C GLU A 522 22.25 11.09 51.12
N GLU A 523 22.43 9.97 51.83
CA GLU A 523 21.49 9.26 52.67
C GLU A 523 20.54 10.18 53.47
N HIS A 524 19.26 9.78 53.50
CA HIS A 524 18.26 10.38 54.38
C HIS A 524 18.71 10.28 55.86
N PRO A 525 18.86 11.39 56.60
CA PRO A 525 18.86 11.30 58.05
C PRO A 525 17.43 10.97 58.51
N ALA A 526 17.33 10.05 59.46
CA ALA A 526 16.09 9.59 60.06
C ALA A 526 15.21 10.76 60.53
N ILE A 527 13.89 10.59 60.41
CA ILE A 527 12.91 11.55 60.90
C ILE A 527 12.93 11.50 62.44
N ASP A 528 13.59 12.46 63.06
CA ASP A 528 13.43 12.69 64.50
C ASP A 528 12.01 13.18 64.81
N ARG A 529 11.49 12.73 65.95
CA ARG A 529 10.11 12.96 66.42
C ARG A 529 9.83 14.45 66.59
N VAL A 530 9.09 15.03 65.65
CA VAL A 530 8.62 16.43 65.73
C VAL A 530 7.37 16.54 66.60
N ALA A 531 7.42 17.35 67.66
CA ALA A 531 6.35 17.51 68.64
C ALA A 531 5.27 18.55 68.26
N ASN A 532 5.51 19.42 67.26
CA ASN A 532 4.60 20.52 66.91
C ASN A 532 4.19 20.53 65.43
N ARG A 533 2.87 20.59 65.19
CA ARG A 533 2.24 20.60 63.85
C ARG A 533 2.70 21.77 62.97
N PHE A 534 3.08 22.90 63.58
CA PHE A 534 3.50 24.10 62.87
C PHE A 534 4.93 23.98 62.31
N GLU A 535 5.84 23.38 63.07
CA GLU A 535 7.21 23.09 62.64
C GLU A 535 7.23 22.00 61.55
N LEU A 536 6.37 20.99 61.68
CA LEU A 536 6.17 19.98 60.64
C LEU A 536 5.66 20.63 59.33
N LYS A 537 4.70 21.56 59.41
CA LYS A 537 4.18 22.27 58.23
C LYS A 537 5.27 23.13 57.58
N LYS A 538 6.10 23.81 58.36
CA LYS A 538 7.21 24.63 57.86
C LYS A 538 8.32 23.77 57.22
N MET A 539 8.68 22.65 57.85
CA MET A 539 9.62 21.68 57.30
C MET A 539 9.10 21.01 56.02
N LEU A 540 7.80 20.70 55.93
CA LEU A 540 7.21 20.16 54.70
C LEU A 540 7.18 21.20 53.59
N LEU A 541 6.95 22.48 53.92
CA LEU A 541 7.02 23.59 52.95
C LEU A 541 8.45 23.83 52.46
N GLU A 542 9.44 23.72 53.35
CA GLU A 542 10.86 23.81 53.00
C GLU A 542 11.32 22.59 52.21
N LYS A 543 10.85 21.38 52.54
CA LYS A 543 11.10 20.16 51.75
C LYS A 543 10.39 20.19 50.40
N ALA A 544 9.20 20.77 50.28
CA ALA A 544 8.52 21.00 48.99
C ALA A 544 9.27 22.03 48.14
N LYS A 545 9.81 23.09 48.76
CA LYS A 545 10.70 24.05 48.09
C LYS A 545 12.06 23.45 47.71
N GLN A 546 12.56 22.48 48.47
CA GLN A 546 13.76 21.69 48.11
C GLN A 546 13.45 20.59 47.08
N GLN A 547 12.21 20.10 47.00
CA GLN A 547 11.76 19.21 45.93
C GLN A 547 11.77 19.92 44.56
N ASN A 548 11.60 21.24 44.53
CA ASN A 548 11.88 22.04 43.34
C ASN A 548 13.37 22.08 42.95
N ARG A 549 14.32 21.60 43.79
CA ARG A 549 15.71 21.34 43.40
C ARG A 549 15.93 19.95 42.81
N ALA A 550 14.90 19.10 42.76
CA ALA A 550 14.86 17.98 41.81
C ALA A 550 14.76 18.47 40.34
N SER A 551 14.71 19.79 40.11
CA SER A 551 14.68 20.39 38.77
C SER A 551 15.89 20.06 37.91
N GLY A 552 17.07 19.75 38.47
CA GLY A 552 18.23 19.39 37.65
C GLY A 552 18.02 18.15 36.76
N GLN A 553 17.13 17.22 37.18
CA GLN A 553 16.79 16.04 36.38
C GLN A 553 15.83 16.37 35.23
N ALA A 554 14.81 17.19 35.50
CA ALA A 554 13.87 17.66 34.49
C ALA A 554 14.51 18.67 33.52
N GLU A 555 15.42 19.51 34.02
CA GLU A 555 16.24 20.44 33.23
C GLU A 555 17.16 19.67 32.28
N GLY A 556 17.81 18.59 32.74
CA GLY A 556 18.65 17.76 31.89
C GLY A 556 17.88 17.02 30.77
N ILE A 557 16.65 16.56 31.05
CA ILE A 557 15.77 15.98 30.02
C ILE A 557 15.31 17.07 29.04
N ALA A 558 14.96 18.27 29.54
CA ALA A 558 14.54 19.39 28.71
C ALA A 558 15.68 19.90 27.79
N GLU A 559 16.92 19.90 28.28
CA GLU A 559 18.12 20.26 27.50
C GLU A 559 18.39 19.23 26.41
N CYS A 560 18.32 17.93 26.73
CA CYS A 560 18.46 16.85 25.73
C CYS A 560 17.33 16.88 24.68
N LEU A 561 16.09 17.19 25.09
CA LEU A 561 14.97 17.36 24.15
C LEU A 561 15.15 18.59 23.27
N LYS A 562 15.79 19.65 23.76
CA LYS A 562 16.11 20.84 22.97
C LYS A 562 17.22 20.56 21.96
N GLU A 563 18.27 19.86 22.38
CA GLU A 563 19.34 19.40 21.48
C GLU A 563 18.77 18.48 20.39
N LEU A 564 17.89 17.55 20.75
CA LEU A 564 17.17 16.71 19.78
C LEU A 564 16.35 17.52 18.76
N GLU A 565 15.65 18.55 19.24
CA GLU A 565 14.83 19.42 18.40
C GLU A 565 15.69 20.23 17.42
N GLU A 566 16.76 20.87 17.90
CA GLU A 566 17.61 21.77 17.11
C GLU A 566 18.58 21.02 16.18
N GLU A 567 19.19 19.92 16.64
CA GLU A 567 20.21 19.20 15.88
C GLU A 567 19.63 18.13 14.94
N VAL A 568 18.55 17.46 15.34
CA VAL A 568 17.99 16.33 14.58
C VAL A 568 16.68 16.68 13.92
N LEU A 569 15.65 17.06 14.68
CA LEU A 569 14.30 17.18 14.12
C LEU A 569 14.17 18.39 13.18
N ALA A 570 14.68 19.56 13.57
CA ALA A 570 14.61 20.77 12.76
C ALA A 570 15.41 20.65 11.45
N GLN A 571 16.53 19.94 11.48
CA GLN A 571 17.42 19.80 10.33
C GLN A 571 17.02 18.66 9.40
N TRP A 572 16.59 17.50 9.94
CA TRP A 572 16.38 16.30 9.14
C TRP A 572 14.92 16.07 8.76
N LEU A 573 13.95 16.58 9.53
CA LEU A 573 12.52 16.45 9.25
C LEU A 573 11.95 17.74 8.65
N VAL A 574 12.52 18.14 7.52
CA VAL A 574 12.03 19.28 6.74
C VAL A 574 10.85 18.83 5.88
N PRO A 575 9.72 19.58 5.86
CA PRO A 575 8.58 19.27 5.00
C PRO A 575 8.99 19.27 3.53
N PHE A 576 8.41 18.39 2.71
CA PHE A 576 8.87 18.24 1.33
C PHE A 576 8.64 19.48 0.46
N ALA A 577 7.68 20.34 0.82
CA ALA A 577 7.49 21.64 0.17
C ALA A 577 8.71 22.58 0.34
N ARG A 578 9.57 22.34 1.34
CA ARG A 578 10.82 23.05 1.57
C ARG A 578 12.06 22.17 1.42
N GLY A 579 11.92 21.04 0.72
CA GLY A 579 13.02 20.11 0.50
C GLY A 579 14.12 20.67 -0.42
N PRO A 580 15.19 19.89 -0.62
CA PRO A 580 16.29 20.22 -1.53
C PRO A 580 15.83 20.41 -2.99
N PRO A 581 16.66 21.04 -3.85
CA PRO A 581 16.39 21.15 -5.28
C PRO A 581 16.14 19.78 -5.92
N LEU A 582 15.24 19.71 -6.90
CA LEU A 582 14.79 18.49 -7.60
C LEU A 582 13.94 17.50 -6.80
N ILE A 583 13.47 17.85 -5.59
CA ILE A 583 12.63 16.95 -4.78
C ILE A 583 11.38 16.46 -5.53
N GLU A 584 10.82 17.26 -6.43
CA GLU A 584 9.64 16.91 -7.23
C GLU A 584 9.89 15.70 -8.15
N LEU A 585 11.14 15.37 -8.49
CA LEU A 585 11.45 14.18 -9.29
C LEU A 585 11.39 12.88 -8.47
N PHE A 586 11.56 13.00 -7.16
CA PHE A 586 11.59 11.87 -6.24
C PHE A 586 10.30 11.76 -5.43
N VAL A 587 9.43 12.77 -5.44
CA VAL A 587 8.20 12.79 -4.66
C VAL A 587 6.99 13.18 -5.50
N HIS A 588 5.97 12.32 -5.49
CA HIS A 588 4.66 12.67 -6.07
C HIS A 588 3.88 13.60 -5.14
N MET A 589 3.73 14.87 -5.55
CA MET A 589 3.12 15.94 -4.74
C MET A 589 1.64 16.21 -5.05
N ASP A 590 1.12 15.80 -6.21
CA ASP A 590 -0.22 16.20 -6.66
C ASP A 590 -1.35 15.35 -6.05
N ALA A 591 -1.76 15.73 -4.84
CA ALA A 591 -2.91 15.12 -4.18
C ALA A 591 -4.26 15.48 -4.82
N SER A 592 -4.37 16.62 -5.54
CA SER A 592 -5.64 17.10 -6.06
C SER A 592 -6.05 16.35 -7.31
N SER A 593 -5.12 16.18 -8.26
CA SER A 593 -5.34 15.35 -9.45
C SER A 593 -5.60 13.90 -9.04
N THR A 594 -4.73 13.33 -8.20
CA THR A 594 -4.87 11.97 -7.66
C THR A 594 -6.27 11.72 -7.07
N ARG A 595 -6.76 12.64 -6.24
CA ARG A 595 -8.08 12.53 -5.59
C ARG A 595 -9.23 12.56 -6.60
N ARG A 596 -9.18 13.44 -7.61
CA ARG A 596 -10.23 13.55 -8.63
C ARG A 596 -10.33 12.27 -9.46
N HIS A 597 -9.19 11.69 -9.85
CA HIS A 597 -9.13 10.48 -10.67
C HIS A 597 -9.52 9.22 -9.89
N LEU A 598 -9.09 9.08 -8.63
CA LEU A 598 -9.31 7.85 -7.86
C LEU A 598 -10.66 7.76 -7.13
N MET A 599 -11.24 8.87 -6.67
CA MET A 599 -12.54 8.83 -5.97
C MET A 599 -13.74 9.03 -6.90
N GLY A 600 -13.60 9.85 -7.95
CA GLY A 600 -14.68 10.21 -8.87
C GLY A 600 -15.90 10.84 -8.17
N SER A 601 -16.15 12.14 -8.36
CA SER A 601 -17.36 12.80 -7.82
C SER A 601 -18.30 13.27 -8.94
N PRO A 602 -19.04 12.37 -9.61
CA PRO A 602 -19.90 12.74 -10.74
C PRO A 602 -21.03 13.69 -10.31
N ARG A 603 -21.61 13.47 -9.12
CA ARG A 603 -22.64 14.37 -8.57
C ARG A 603 -22.10 15.75 -8.26
N GLY A 604 -20.87 15.85 -7.75
CA GLY A 604 -20.21 17.13 -7.50
C GLY A 604 -19.98 17.91 -8.79
N ALA A 605 -19.46 17.24 -9.82
CA ALA A 605 -19.26 17.83 -11.14
C ALA A 605 -20.58 18.33 -11.75
N LEU A 606 -21.65 17.51 -11.70
CA LEU A 606 -22.97 17.92 -12.20
C LEU A 606 -23.53 19.12 -11.44
N HIS A 607 -23.43 19.12 -10.11
CA HIS A 607 -23.91 20.23 -9.31
C HIS A 607 -23.16 21.53 -9.61
N GLN A 608 -21.83 21.48 -9.74
CA GLN A 608 -21.02 22.64 -10.09
C GLN A 608 -21.35 23.14 -11.49
N ALA A 609 -21.51 22.24 -12.46
CA ALA A 609 -21.86 22.59 -13.83
C ALA A 609 -23.23 23.25 -13.95
N LEU A 610 -24.23 22.77 -13.20
CA LEU A 610 -25.59 23.33 -13.21
C LEU A 610 -25.71 24.63 -12.42
N THR A 611 -24.96 24.78 -11.34
CA THR A 611 -25.04 25.95 -10.45
C THR A 611 -24.19 27.11 -10.94
N ASN A 612 -22.98 26.83 -11.44
CA ASN A 612 -22.08 27.85 -11.97
C ASN A 612 -21.42 27.38 -13.28
N PRO A 613 -22.13 27.48 -14.42
CA PRO A 613 -21.60 27.07 -15.72
C PRO A 613 -20.32 27.82 -16.13
N HIS A 614 -20.10 29.04 -15.63
CA HIS A 614 -18.91 29.85 -15.95
C HIS A 614 -17.59 29.17 -15.58
N HIS A 615 -17.60 28.25 -14.61
CA HIS A 615 -16.40 27.49 -14.26
C HIS A 615 -15.92 26.59 -15.40
N TYR A 616 -16.82 26.14 -16.27
CA TYR A 616 -16.50 25.29 -17.44
C TYR A 616 -16.52 26.07 -18.74
N LEU A 617 -17.41 27.07 -18.85
CA LEU A 617 -17.53 27.97 -19.99
C LEU A 617 -16.79 29.28 -19.65
N GLN A 618 -15.45 29.23 -19.69
CA GLN A 618 -14.62 30.44 -19.66
C GLN A 618 -14.81 31.18 -20.98
N GLY A 619 -15.67 32.20 -20.97
CA GLY A 619 -15.99 33.07 -22.12
C GLY A 619 -15.50 34.49 -21.90
#